data_AF-A0A914S340-F1
#
_entry.id   AF-A0A914S340-F1
#
_cell.length_a   1.000
_cell.length_b   1.000
_cell.length_c   1.000
_cell.angle_alpha   90.00
_cell.angle_beta   90.00
_cell.angle_gamma   90.00
#
_symmetry.space_group_name_H-M   'P 1'
#
loop_
_entity.id
_entity.type
_entity.pdbx_description
1 polymer ?
#
loop_
_entity_poly.entity_id
_entity_poly.type
_entity_poly.pdbx_seq_one_letter_code
_entity_poly.pdbx_strand_id
1 'polypeptide(L)'
;MVAAKYEEIYPPPLKEYVYITDDTYSASQVLRMERVILSAINFDVSAPTSNWFGSRLMRIAHSQKRTVNAMNYLLELALLDHTYLKYRASV
;
A
#
# COMPACT_ATOMS: atom_id res chain seq x y z
N MET A 1 2.27 -6.62 5.62
CA MET A 1 3.25 -7.71 5.43
C MET A 1 3.67 -7.90 3.97
N VAL A 2 2.78 -8.31 3.04
CA VAL A 2 3.19 -8.53 1.62
C VAL A 2 3.79 -7.27 0.99
N ALA A 3 3.10 -6.13 1.09
CA ALA A 3 3.60 -4.85 0.59
C ALA A 3 4.89 -4.40 1.29
N ALA A 4 4.97 -4.52 2.62
CA ALA A 4 6.18 -4.17 3.38
C ALA A 4 7.40 -4.99 2.93
N LYS A 5 7.25 -6.30 2.72
CA LYS A 5 8.33 -7.16 2.20
C LYS A 5 8.77 -6.80 0.78
N TYR A 6 7.92 -6.11 0.02
CA TYR A 6 8.22 -5.68 -1.34
C TYR A 6 8.82 -4.26 -1.41
N GLU A 7 8.33 -3.33 -0.59
CA GLU A 7 8.68 -1.90 -0.65
C GLU A 7 9.76 -1.47 0.36
N GLU A 8 9.85 -2.13 1.53
CA GLU A 8 10.76 -1.71 2.60
C GLU A 8 12.13 -2.39 2.48
N ILE A 9 13.20 -1.64 2.77
CA ILE A 9 14.56 -2.19 2.84
C ILE A 9 14.67 -3.20 4.00
N TYR A 10 14.00 -2.91 5.12
CA TYR A 10 14.01 -3.73 6.34
C TYR A 10 12.58 -3.96 6.82
N PRO A 11 11.87 -4.95 6.25
CA PRO A 11 10.50 -5.22 6.64
C PRO A 11 10.41 -5.80 8.07
N PRO A 12 9.33 -5.51 8.80
CA PRO A 12 9.03 -6.12 10.09
C PRO A 12 9.02 -7.66 10.05
N PRO A 13 9.50 -8.34 11.10
CA PRO A 13 9.38 -9.80 11.21
C PRO A 13 7.92 -10.25 11.42
N LEU A 14 7.63 -11.50 11.05
CA LEU A 14 6.29 -12.09 11.18
C LEU A 14 5.69 -11.96 12.59
N LYS A 15 6.52 -12.05 13.63
CA LYS A 15 6.11 -11.95 15.02
C LYS A 15 5.47 -10.59 15.35
N GLU A 16 5.92 -9.51 14.72
CA GLU A 16 5.34 -8.18 14.93
C GLU A 16 3.93 -8.09 14.34
N TYR A 17 3.68 -8.70 13.19
CA TYR A 17 2.34 -8.74 12.60
C TYR A 17 1.35 -9.54 13.44
N VAL A 18 1.79 -10.63 14.06
CA VAL A 18 0.97 -11.40 15.01
C VAL A 18 0.68 -10.57 16.26
N TYR A 19 1.73 -9.95 16.82
CA TYR A 19 1.64 -9.13 18.02
C TYR A 19 0.71 -7.91 17.86
N ILE A 20 0.75 -7.19 16.73
CA ILE A 20 -0.12 -6.02 16.49
C ILE A 20 -1.61 -6.42 16.46
N THR A 21 -1.91 -7.67 16.12
CA THR A 21 -3.27 -8.21 16.16
C THR A 21 -3.67 -8.79 17.52
N ASP A 22 -2.93 -8.47 18.59
CA ASP A 22 -3.15 -9.00 19.95
C ASP A 22 -3.19 -10.53 19.99
N ASP A 23 -2.27 -11.17 19.27
CA ASP A 23 -2.16 -12.63 19.11
C ASP A 23 -3.45 -13.33 18.61
N THR A 24 -4.41 -12.57 18.04
CA THR A 24 -5.67 -13.11 17.49
C THR A 24 -5.42 -14.13 16.38
N TYR A 25 -4.34 -13.96 15.61
CA TYR A 25 -3.94 -14.86 14.53
C TYR A 25 -2.59 -15.49 14.80
N SER A 26 -2.49 -16.81 14.62
CA SER A 26 -1.21 -17.51 14.67
C SER A 26 -0.34 -17.25 13.44
N ALA A 27 0.98 -17.38 13.59
CA ALA A 27 1.95 -17.24 12.50
C ALA A 27 1.61 -18.12 11.27
N SER A 28 1.10 -19.34 11.49
CA SER A 28 0.71 -20.25 10.42
C SER A 28 -0.52 -19.78 9.65
N GLN A 29 -1.47 -19.11 10.31
CA GLN A 29 -2.64 -18.50 9.67
C GLN A 29 -2.24 -17.30 8.81
N VAL A 30 -1.35 -16.45 9.32
CA VAL A 30 -0.83 -15.29 8.57
C VAL A 30 -0.09 -15.76 7.31
N LEU A 31 0.79 -16.76 7.41
CA LEU A 31 1.50 -17.33 6.26
C LEU A 31 0.58 -18.06 5.27
N ARG A 32 -0.52 -18.65 5.77
CA ARG A 32 -1.53 -19.23 4.89
C ARG A 32 -2.21 -18.14 4.06
N MET A 33 -2.62 -17.04 4.69
CA MET A 33 -3.28 -15.95 3.97
C MET A 33 -2.36 -15.22 3.02
N GLU A 34 -1.09 -15.06 3.35
CA GLU A 34 -0.10 -14.54 2.41
C GLU A 34 -0.05 -15.35 1.12
N ARG A 35 0.00 -16.69 1.21
CA ARG A 35 0.00 -17.56 0.02
C ARG A 35 -1.28 -17.43 -0.79
N VAL A 36 -2.43 -17.31 -0.12
CA VAL A 36 -3.71 -17.10 -0.80
C VAL A 36 -3.73 -15.78 -1.57
N ILE A 37 -3.27 -14.69 -0.94
CA ILE A 37 -3.21 -13.36 -1.58
C ILE A 37 -2.25 -13.38 -2.77
N LEU A 38 -1.03 -13.90 -2.59
CA LEU A 38 -0.04 -13.98 -3.67
C LEU A 38 -0.52 -14.83 -4.84
N SER A 39 -1.18 -15.95 -4.56
CA SER A 39 -1.78 -16.79 -5.60
C SER A 39 -2.92 -16.06 -6.34
N ALA A 40 -3.74 -15.26 -5.63
CA ALA A 40 -4.85 -14.54 -6.25
C ALA A 40 -4.38 -13.45 -7.22
N ILE A 41 -3.23 -12.84 -6.96
CA ILE A 41 -2.62 -11.81 -7.83
C ILE A 41 -1.58 -12.39 -8.80
N ASN A 42 -1.49 -13.71 -8.95
CA ASN A 42 -0.48 -14.39 -9.78
C ASN A 42 0.96 -13.96 -9.47
N PHE A 43 1.25 -13.66 -8.20
CA PHE A 43 2.53 -13.13 -7.74
C PHE A 43 2.96 -11.80 -8.39
N ASP A 44 2.05 -11.09 -9.06
CA ASP A 44 2.29 -9.74 -9.54
C ASP A 44 1.97 -8.73 -8.43
N VAL A 45 3.04 -8.25 -7.77
CA VAL A 45 2.99 -7.25 -6.70
C VAL A 45 3.38 -5.86 -7.22
N SER A 46 3.76 -5.74 -8.49
CA SER A 46 4.46 -4.57 -9.06
C SER A 46 3.54 -3.43 -9.53
N ALA A 47 2.31 -3.35 -9.01
CA ALA A 47 1.32 -2.40 -9.47
C ALA A 47 1.65 -0.95 -9.05
N PRO A 48 1.57 0.04 -9.97
CA PRO A 48 1.83 1.43 -9.63
C PRO A 48 0.70 2.01 -8.75
N THR A 49 1.07 2.70 -7.68
CA THR A 49 0.12 3.34 -6.75
C THR A 49 -0.26 4.75 -7.20
N SER A 50 -1.43 5.25 -6.78
CA SER A 50 -1.86 6.62 -7.09
C SER A 50 -0.88 7.67 -6.56
N ASN A 51 -0.24 7.36 -5.43
CA ASN A 51 0.83 8.20 -4.86
C ASN A 51 2.05 8.32 -5.78
N TRP A 52 2.40 7.26 -6.52
CA TRP A 52 3.50 7.30 -7.50
C TRP A 52 3.20 8.30 -8.62
N PHE A 53 1.98 8.26 -9.19
CA PHE A 53 1.55 9.21 -10.22
C PHE A 53 1.44 10.63 -9.69
N GLY A 54 0.84 10.83 -8.51
CA GLY A 54 0.74 12.14 -7.87
C GLY A 54 2.09 12.78 -7.64
N SER A 55 3.03 12.03 -7.05
CA SER A 55 4.40 12.49 -6.81
C SER A 55 5.13 12.85 -8.10
N ARG A 56 4.93 12.06 -9.17
CA ARG A 56 5.49 12.37 -10.50
C ARG A 56 4.91 13.66 -11.08
N LEU A 57 3.59 13.86 -10.98
CA LEU A 57 2.90 15.06 -11.48
C LEU A 57 3.36 16.32 -10.75
N MET A 58 3.42 16.30 -9.42
CA MET A 58 3.87 17.44 -8.62
C MET A 58 5.32 17.85 -8.92
N ARG A 59 6.18 16.86 -9.19
CA ARG A 59 7.57 17.10 -9.59
C ARG A 59 7.67 17.79 -10.95
N ILE A 60 6.86 17.36 -11.93
CA ILE A 60 6.82 17.99 -13.27
C ILE A 60 6.24 19.41 -13.17
N ALA A 61 5.22 19.60 -12.33
CA ALA A 61 4.56 20.88 -12.14
C ALA A 61 5.36 21.88 -11.26
N HIS A 62 6.56 21.51 -10.78
CA HIS A 62 7.37 22.31 -9.85
C HIS A 62 6.56 22.85 -8.66
N SER A 63 5.68 22.01 -8.11
CA SER A 63 4.72 22.42 -7.09
C SER A 63 5.38 22.69 -5.74
N GLN A 64 4.82 23.64 -4.99
CA GLN A 64 5.28 23.96 -3.64
C GLN A 64 4.97 22.83 -2.66
N LYS A 65 5.75 22.71 -1.59
CA LYS A 65 5.58 21.69 -0.54
C LYS A 65 4.15 21.64 0.03
N ARG A 66 3.50 22.80 0.17
CA ARG A 66 2.11 22.87 0.65
C ARG A 66 1.12 22.14 -0.27
N THR A 67 1.29 22.31 -1.58
CA THR A 67 0.47 21.64 -2.61
C THR A 67 0.73 20.13 -2.63
N VAL A 68 1.99 19.70 -2.51
CA VAL A 68 2.35 18.27 -2.42
C VAL A 68 1.71 17.62 -1.20
N ASN A 69 1.78 18.27 -0.04
CA ASN A 69 1.17 17.75 1.18
C ASN A 69 -0.37 17.67 1.06
N ALA A 70 -1.00 18.66 0.45
CA ALA A 70 -2.44 18.64 0.21
C ALA A 70 -2.84 17.50 -0.73
N MET A 71 -2.05 17.26 -1.79
CA MET A 71 -2.26 16.12 -2.69
C MET A 71 -2.12 14.79 -1.94
N ASN A 72 -1.04 14.59 -1.18
CA ASN A 72 -0.85 13.36 -0.40
C ASN A 72 -2.03 13.11 0.55
N TYR A 73 -2.49 14.16 1.24
CA TYR A 73 -3.66 14.08 2.12
C TYR A 73 -4.93 13.63 1.37
N LEU A 74 -5.21 14.20 0.19
CA LEU A 74 -6.37 13.81 -0.61
C LEU A 74 -6.26 12.38 -1.13
N LEU A 75 -5.06 11.93 -1.52
CA LEU A 75 -4.82 10.56 -1.97
C LEU A 75 -5.03 9.54 -0.84
N GLU A 76 -4.58 9.85 0.38
CA GLU A 76 -4.83 9.02 1.56
C GLU A 76 -6.32 8.93 1.89
N LEU A 77 -7.06 10.05 1.77
CA LEU A 77 -8.52 10.05 1.94
C LEU A 77 -9.22 9.19 0.88
N ALA A 78 -8.75 9.21 -0.37
CA ALA A 78 -9.34 8.42 -1.45
C ALA A 78 -9.19 6.90 -1.23
N LEU A 79 -8.14 6.45 -0.52
CA LEU A 79 -7.95 5.04 -0.17
C LEU A 79 -9.00 4.51 0.82
N LEU A 80 -9.60 5.38 1.62
CA LEU A 80 -10.62 5.00 2.60
C LEU A 80 -12.01 4.81 1.98
N ASP A 81 -12.27 5.44 0.83
CA ASP A 81 -13.58 5.42 0.18
C ASP A 81 -13.61 4.44 -1.00
N HIS A 82 -14.38 3.37 -0.83
CA HIS A 82 -14.62 2.34 -1.83
C HIS A 82 -15.14 2.86 -3.18
N THR A 83 -15.77 4.04 -3.23
CA THR A 83 -16.28 4.62 -4.48
C THR A 83 -15.18 4.91 -5.50
N TYR A 84 -13.93 5.06 -5.04
CA TYR A 84 -12.77 5.32 -5.90
C TYR A 84 -12.12 4.05 -6.47
N LEU A 85 -12.47 2.85 -6.00
CA LEU A 85 -11.88 1.58 -6.47
C LEU A 85 -12.10 1.30 -7.98
N LYS A 86 -13.11 1.93 -8.58
CA LYS A 86 -13.39 1.82 -10.02
C LYS A 86 -12.43 2.61 -10.90
N TYR A 87 -11.70 3.57 -10.33
CA TYR A 87 -10.75 4.39 -11.08
C TYR A 87 -9.38 3.73 -11.11
N ARG A 88 -8.63 3.98 -12.19
CA ARG A 88 -7.23 3.55 -12.27
C ARG A 88 -6.39 4.45 -11.38
N ALA A 89 -5.30 3.92 -10.84
CA ALA A 89 -4.37 4.68 -10.00
C ALA A 89 -3.83 5.99 -10.64
N SER A 90 -3.85 6.09 -11.97
CA SER A 90 -3.43 7.28 -12.71
C SER A 90 -4.50 8.39 -12.83
N VAL A 91 -5.76 8.11 -12.46
CA VAL A 91 -6.93 8.97 -12.70
C VAL A 91 -7.48 9.49 -11.38
#